data_AF-A0A1N7PDV0-F1
#
_entry.id   AF-A0A1N7PDV0-F1
#
_cell.length_a   1.000
_cell.length_b   1.000
_cell.length_c   1.000
_cell.angle_alpha   90.00
_cell.angle_beta   90.00
_cell.angle_gamma   90.00
#
_symmetry.space_group_name_H-M   'P 1'
#
loop_
_entity.id
_entity.type
_entity.pdbx_description
1 polymer ?
#
loop_
_entity_poly.entity_id
_entity_poly.type
_entity_poly.pdbx_seq_one_letter_code
_entity_poly.pdbx_strand_id
1 'polypeptide(L)'
;MNELQKLIKHLDSLPNNTARKEFLNSIQRNPELSRHHLRRIACNILVQENFVDKYYRENFSKMLKKLFSKICSIFKEFFKALLRN
;
A
#
# COMPACT_ATOMS: atom_id res chain seq x y z
N MET A 1 7.90 -18.74 -10.89
CA MET A 1 6.69 -18.38 -10.11
C MET A 1 6.11 -17.12 -10.75
N ASN A 2 4.88 -17.16 -11.22
CA ASN A 2 4.29 -16.15 -12.10
C ASN A 2 4.18 -14.79 -11.36
N GLU A 3 4.51 -13.66 -11.99
CA GLU A 3 4.47 -12.33 -11.33
C GLU A 3 3.08 -12.02 -10.75
N LEU A 4 2.03 -12.53 -11.39
CA LEU A 4 0.67 -12.51 -10.87
C LEU A 4 0.52 -13.22 -9.51
N GLN A 5 1.17 -14.36 -9.30
CA GLN A 5 1.11 -15.10 -8.04
C GLN A 5 1.87 -14.36 -6.91
N LYS A 6 2.96 -13.66 -7.24
CA LYS A 6 3.68 -12.82 -6.27
C LYS A 6 2.82 -11.62 -5.85
N LEU A 7 2.16 -10.97 -6.81
CA LEU A 7 1.26 -9.86 -6.55
C LEU A 7 0.08 -10.30 -5.67
N ILE A 8 -0.55 -11.43 -5.98
CA ILE A 8 -1.64 -11.99 -5.16
C ILE A 8 -1.17 -12.27 -3.75
N LYS A 9 -0.01 -12.92 -3.56
CA LYS A 9 0.54 -13.17 -2.22
C LYS A 9 0.82 -11.89 -1.44
N HIS A 10 1.33 -10.86 -2.12
CA HIS A 10 1.61 -9.57 -1.47
C HIS A 10 0.32 -8.88 -1.03
N LEU A 11 -0.69 -8.82 -1.90
CA LEU A 11 -2.01 -8.30 -1.56
C LEU A 11 -2.66 -9.10 -0.42
N ASP A 12 -2.46 -10.42 -0.42
CA ASP A 12 -2.98 -11.29 0.62
C ASP A 12 -2.35 -11.07 2.00
N SER A 13 -1.10 -10.60 2.01
CA SER A 13 -0.37 -10.26 3.24
C SER A 13 -0.67 -8.88 3.82
N LEU A 14 -1.48 -8.05 3.13
CA LEU A 14 -1.81 -6.72 3.62
C LEU A 14 -2.67 -6.78 4.89
N PRO A 15 -2.44 -5.87 5.85
CA PRO A 15 -3.27 -5.79 7.06
C PRO A 15 -4.73 -5.52 6.70
N ASN A 16 -5.66 -6.13 7.46
CA ASN A 16 -7.11 -6.10 7.25
C ASN A 16 -7.61 -6.78 5.97
N ASN A 17 -6.76 -7.49 5.23
CA ASN A 17 -7.17 -8.20 4.02
C ASN A 17 -8.18 -9.34 4.29
N THR A 18 -8.07 -10.03 5.43
CA THR A 18 -9.05 -11.03 5.86
C THR A 18 -10.46 -10.42 6.00
N ALA A 19 -10.57 -9.28 6.69
CA ALA A 19 -11.84 -8.58 6.85
C ALA A 19 -12.39 -8.06 5.51
N ARG A 20 -11.51 -7.58 4.61
CA ARG A 20 -11.90 -7.21 3.24
C ARG A 20 -12.42 -8.41 2.44
N LYS A 21 -11.77 -9.57 2.54
CA LYS A 21 -12.23 -10.81 1.88
C LYS A 21 -13.59 -11.26 2.42
N GLU A 22 -13.79 -11.24 3.72
CA GLU A 22 -15.08 -11.57 4.33
C GLU A 22 -16.20 -10.62 3.90
N PHE A 23 -15.92 -9.32 3.87
CA PHE A 23 -16.86 -8.31 3.38
C PHE A 23 -17.19 -8.49 1.90
N LEU A 24 -16.19 -8.71 1.04
CA LEU A 24 -16.44 -8.96 -0.39
C LEU A 24 -17.22 -10.26 -0.62
N ASN A 25 -16.90 -11.30 0.16
CA ASN A 25 -17.61 -12.58 0.10
C ASN A 25 -19.06 -12.46 0.58
N SER A 26 -19.35 -11.66 1.61
CA SER A 26 -20.72 -11.45 2.08
C SER A 26 -21.59 -10.73 1.04
N ILE A 27 -21.00 -9.77 0.32
CA ILE A 27 -21.69 -9.10 -0.80
C ILE A 27 -21.87 -10.04 -1.99
N GLN A 28 -20.86 -10.86 -2.32
CA GLN A 28 -20.94 -11.83 -3.43
C GLN A 28 -22.01 -12.91 -3.20
N ARG A 29 -22.23 -13.30 -1.95
CA ARG A 29 -23.24 -14.30 -1.57
C ARG A 29 -24.65 -13.74 -1.55
N ASN A 30 -24.83 -12.43 -1.65
CA ASN A 30 -26.15 -11.82 -1.68
C ASN A 30 -26.75 -11.93 -3.10
N PRO A 31 -27.78 -12.77 -3.30
CA PRO A 31 -28.38 -12.99 -4.61
C PRO A 31 -29.11 -11.75 -5.16
N GLU A 32 -29.42 -10.76 -4.31
CA GLU A 32 -30.05 -9.50 -4.71
C GLU A 32 -29.05 -8.46 -5.26
N LEU A 33 -27.75 -8.66 -5.03
CA LEU A 33 -26.72 -7.72 -5.47
C LEU A 33 -26.19 -8.10 -6.86
N SER A 34 -26.64 -7.38 -7.87
CA SER A 34 -26.12 -7.53 -9.24
C SER A 34 -24.60 -7.25 -9.28
N ARG A 35 -23.88 -7.95 -10.16
CA ARG A 35 -22.42 -7.75 -10.38
C ARG A 35 -22.04 -6.29 -10.64
N HIS A 36 -22.97 -5.49 -11.16
CA HIS A 36 -22.78 -4.06 -11.37
C HIS A 36 -22.73 -3.26 -10.06
N HIS A 37 -23.58 -3.61 -9.09
CA HIS A 37 -23.56 -2.97 -7.77
C HIS A 37 -22.31 -3.34 -6.98
N LEU A 38 -21.83 -4.58 -7.09
CA LEU A 38 -20.54 -5.03 -6.55
C LEU A 38 -19.36 -4.19 -7.06
N ARG A 39 -19.27 -3.98 -8.38
CA ARG A 39 -18.25 -3.10 -8.99
C ARG A 39 -18.33 -1.68 -8.46
N ARG A 40 -19.54 -1.16 -8.32
CA ARG A 40 -19.80 0.21 -7.85
C ARG A 40 -19.41 0.41 -6.39
N ILE A 41 -19.69 -0.57 -5.53
CA ILE A 41 -19.27 -0.56 -4.11
C ILE A 41 -17.74 -0.64 -4.01
N ALA A 42 -17.09 -1.53 -4.76
CA ALA A 42 -15.63 -1.63 -4.78
C ALA A 42 -14.96 -0.32 -5.23
N CYS A 43 -15.46 0.31 -6.29
CA CYS A 43 -14.99 1.63 -6.73
C CYS A 43 -15.25 2.72 -5.68
N ASN A 44 -16.44 2.75 -5.08
CA ASN A 44 -16.78 3.74 -4.07
C ASN A 44 -15.92 3.61 -2.81
N ILE A 45 -15.57 2.40 -2.37
CA ILE A 45 -14.68 2.18 -1.22
C ILE A 45 -13.25 2.67 -1.53
N LEU A 46 -12.76 2.39 -2.74
CA LEU A 46 -11.44 2.88 -3.19
C LEU A 46 -11.37 4.42 -3.26
N VAL A 47 -12.49 5.07 -3.62
CA VAL A 47 -12.61 6.54 -3.72
C VAL A 47 -12.89 7.18 -2.35
N GLN A 48 -13.83 6.66 -1.55
CA GLN A 48 -14.25 7.25 -0.27
C GLN A 48 -13.14 7.23 0.79
N GLU A 49 -12.33 6.18 0.84
CA GLU A 49 -11.21 6.14 1.79
C GLU A 49 -10.01 6.99 1.34
N ASN A 50 -10.11 7.62 0.15
CA ASN A 50 -8.99 8.21 -0.56
C ASN A 50 -7.79 7.25 -0.54
N PHE A 51 -8.07 5.95 -0.68
CA PHE A 51 -7.17 4.87 -0.31
C PHE A 51 -5.89 4.92 -1.14
N VAL A 52 -6.06 5.22 -2.44
CA VAL A 52 -4.94 5.42 -3.37
C VAL A 52 -4.07 6.56 -2.89
N ASP A 53 -4.65 7.74 -2.64
CA ASP A 53 -3.91 8.91 -2.16
C ASP A 53 -3.23 8.65 -0.82
N LYS A 54 -3.93 8.11 0.19
CA LYS A 54 -3.35 7.81 1.50
C LYS A 54 -2.23 6.78 1.41
N TYR A 55 -2.47 5.66 0.75
CA TYR A 55 -1.51 4.57 0.67
C TYR A 55 -0.26 4.99 -0.11
N TYR A 56 -0.42 5.61 -1.28
CA TYR A 56 0.75 6.04 -2.07
C TYR A 56 1.45 7.24 -1.44
N ARG A 57 0.74 8.21 -0.85
CA ARG A 57 1.36 9.36 -0.17
C ARG A 57 2.12 8.96 1.08
N GLU A 58 1.57 8.08 1.92
CA GLU A 58 2.29 7.59 3.11
C GLU A 58 3.51 6.75 2.72
N ASN A 59 3.38 5.88 1.71
CA ASN A 59 4.48 5.05 1.27
C ASN A 59 5.59 5.90 0.62
N PHE A 60 5.22 6.91 -0.18
CA PHE A 60 6.16 7.87 -0.76
C PHE A 60 6.85 8.72 0.32
N SER A 61 6.12 9.19 1.33
CA SER A 61 6.68 9.93 2.46
C SER A 61 7.69 9.09 3.26
N LYS A 62 7.38 7.82 3.53
CA LYS A 62 8.30 6.87 4.19
C LYS A 62 9.55 6.63 3.33
N MET A 63 9.38 6.48 2.01
CA MET A 63 10.50 6.28 1.08
C MET A 63 11.41 7.52 1.05
N LEU A 64 10.85 8.73 0.96
CA LEU A 64 11.61 9.98 1.03
C LEU A 64 12.37 10.11 2.35
N LYS A 65 11.73 9.86 3.50
CA LYS A 65 12.42 9.90 4.81
C LYS A 65 13.61 8.95 4.88
N LYS A 66 13.48 7.74 4.33
CA LYS A 66 14.60 6.78 4.25
C LYS A 66 15.73 7.30 3.36
N LEU A 67 15.39 7.88 2.20
CA LEU A 67 16.37 8.44 1.27
C LEU A 67 17.14 9.61 1.90
N PHE A 68 16.42 10.57 2.51
CA PHE A 68 17.02 11.69 3.22
C PHE A 68 17.90 11.23 4.39
N SER A 69 17.44 10.28 5.20
CA SER A 69 18.23 9.72 6.30
C SER A 69 19.55 9.10 5.81
N LYS A 70 19.50 8.35 4.70
CA LYS A 70 20.69 7.74 4.11
C LYS A 70 21.65 8.80 3.58
N ILE A 71 21.14 9.81 2.87
CA ILE A 71 21.94 10.93 2.37
C ILE A 71 22.61 11.68 3.53
N CYS A 72 21.85 12.04 4.58
CA CYS A 72 22.40 12.70 5.77
C CYS A 72 23.49 11.86 6.47
N SER A 73 23.32 10.53 6.53
CA SER A 73 24.36 9.66 7.11
C SER A 73 25.65 9.66 6.29
N ILE A 74 25.56 9.64 4.96
CA ILE A 74 26.71 9.70 4.06
C ILE A 74 27.43 11.04 4.22
N PHE A 75 26.69 12.15 4.22
CA PHE A 75 27.28 13.48 4.46
C PHE A 75 27.93 13.57 5.84
N LYS A 76 27.31 13.03 6.90
CA LYS A 76 27.87 13.06 8.25
C LYS A 76 29.19 12.30 8.34
N GLU A 77 29.29 11.13 7.70
CA GLU A 77 30.54 10.36 7.63
C GLU A 77 31.60 11.07 6.76
N PHE A 78 31.19 11.69 5.65
CA PHE A 78 32.08 12.48 4.80
C PHE A 78 32.66 13.69 5.54
N PHE A 79 31.84 14.46 6.26
CA PHE A 79 32.30 15.60 7.07
C PHE A 79 33.23 15.16 8.21
N LYS A 80 32.93 14.04 8.88
CA LYS A 80 33.85 13.47 9.90
C LYS A 80 35.20 13.06 9.31
N ALA A 81 35.20 12.48 8.11
CA ALA A 81 36.43 12.08 7.43
C ALA A 81 37.25 13.31 7.02
N LEU A 82 36.60 14.39 6.58
CA LEU A 82 37.25 15.64 6.19
C LEU A 82 37.87 16.41 7.37
N LEU A 83 37.25 16.34 8.56
CA LEU A 83 37.73 16.97 9.81
C LEU A 83 38.87 16.19 10.51
N ARG A 84 39.16 14.95 10.08
CA ARG A 84 40.22 14.09 10.64
C ARG A 84 41.55 14.17 9.88
N ASN A 85 41.54 14.74 8.68
CA ASN A 85 42.73 15.12 7.90
C ASN A 85 43.04 16.60 8.12
#